data_AF-A0A2U2X8U4-F1
#
_entry.id   AF-A0A2U2X8U4-F1
#
_cell.length_a   1.000
_cell.length_b   1.000
_cell.length_c   1.000
_cell.angle_alpha   90.00
_cell.angle_beta   90.00
_cell.angle_gamma   90.00
#
_symmetry.space_group_name_H-M   'P 1'
#
loop_
_entity.id
_entity.type
_entity.pdbx_description
1 polymer ?
#
loop_
_entity_poly.entity_id
_entity_poly.type
_entity_poly.pdbx_seq_one_letter_code
_entity_poly.pdbx_strand_id
1 'polypeptide(L)'
;MGLHKILKIVAFALAIIGAIVALVIIAGDEDTAQSMSGNMLLIAYAVLGIVLLLVLLFVIKGLFAGDIKKTLMTVGAFAAVLIISYVISSGSDLDLQPFVDKGADVTEATSKNVGAGLYAFYILAAVAIGSMLFGGAKKMFNK
;
A
#
# COMPACT_ATOMS: atom_id res chain seq x y z
N MET A 1 -25.69 -4.70 8.49
CA MET A 1 -25.57 -6.10 8.97
C MET A 1 -25.63 -7.15 7.87
N GLY A 2 -26.29 -6.93 6.72
CA GLY A 2 -26.39 -7.93 5.63
C GLY A 2 -25.08 -8.16 4.85
N LEU A 3 -24.41 -7.10 4.41
CA LEU A 3 -23.21 -7.21 3.55
C LEU A 3 -22.07 -8.00 4.20
N HIS A 4 -21.77 -7.75 5.48
CA HIS A 4 -20.74 -8.50 6.21
C HIS A 4 -21.07 -10.01 6.29
N LYS A 5 -22.34 -10.39 6.47
CA LYS A 5 -22.74 -11.81 6.50
C LYS A 5 -22.53 -12.47 5.13
N ILE A 6 -22.92 -11.78 4.06
CA ILE A 6 -22.77 -12.28 2.68
C ILE A 6 -21.28 -12.44 2.36
N LEU A 7 -20.45 -11.43 2.65
CA LEU A 7 -19.01 -11.50 2.40
C LEU A 7 -18.32 -12.59 3.21
N LYS A 8 -18.74 -12.80 4.46
CA LYS A 8 -18.21 -13.90 5.28
C LYS A 8 -18.50 -15.26 4.66
N ILE A 9 -19.71 -15.45 4.12
CA ILE A 9 -20.09 -16.69 3.44
C ILE A 9 -19.28 -16.87 2.14
N VAL A 10 -19.15 -15.82 1.33
CA VAL A 10 -18.37 -15.85 0.08
C VAL A 10 -16.89 -16.14 0.36
N ALA A 11 -16.30 -15.47 1.36
CA ALA A 11 -14.91 -15.70 1.76
C ALA A 11 -14.69 -17.13 2.26
N PHE A 12 -15.64 -17.67 3.02
CA PHE A 12 -15.58 -19.05 3.51
C PHE A 12 -15.68 -20.06 2.36
N ALA A 13 -16.56 -19.83 1.39
CA ALA A 13 -16.66 -20.67 0.20
C ALA A 13 -15.37 -20.66 -0.62
N LEU A 14 -14.79 -19.48 -0.87
CA LEU A 14 -13.51 -19.35 -1.58
C LEU A 14 -12.35 -20.00 -0.84
N ALA A 15 -12.33 -19.91 0.49
CA ALA A 15 -11.32 -20.58 1.31
C ALA A 15 -11.42 -22.12 1.20
N ILE A 16 -12.63 -22.67 1.23
CA ILE A 16 -12.84 -24.11 1.03
C ILE A 16 -12.42 -24.54 -0.36
N ILE A 17 -12.81 -23.80 -1.41
CA ILE A 17 -12.44 -24.11 -2.79
C ILE A 17 -10.92 -24.05 -2.97
N GLY A 18 -10.27 -23.00 -2.46
CA GLY A 18 -8.81 -22.88 -2.48
C GLY A 18 -8.10 -24.01 -1.73
N ALA A 19 -8.62 -24.41 -0.56
CA ALA A 19 -8.07 -25.52 0.20
C ALA A 19 -8.21 -26.86 -0.54
N ILE A 20 -9.35 -27.12 -1.19
CA ILE A 20 -9.57 -28.32 -2.00
C ILE A 20 -8.58 -28.36 -3.17
N VAL A 21 -8.44 -27.26 -3.92
CA VAL A 21 -7.49 -27.19 -5.05
C VAL A 21 -6.05 -27.39 -4.57
N ALA A 22 -5.68 -26.81 -3.43
CA ALA A 22 -4.36 -27.01 -2.84
C ALA A 22 -4.12 -28.48 -2.44
N LEU A 23 -5.11 -29.15 -1.83
CA LEU A 23 -5.00 -30.57 -1.49
C LEU A 23 -4.89 -31.46 -2.73
N VAL A 24 -5.62 -31.14 -3.81
CA VAL A 24 -5.51 -31.86 -5.09
C VAL A 24 -4.11 -31.69 -5.69
N ILE A 25 -3.52 -30.50 -5.61
CA ILE A 25 -2.15 -30.26 -6.08
C ILE A 25 -1.13 -31.06 -5.25
N ILE A 26 -1.29 -31.07 -3.92
CA ILE A 26 -0.35 -31.76 -3.01
C ILE A 26 -0.43 -33.28 -3.15
N ALA A 27 -1.64 -33.83 -3.35
CA ALA A 27 -1.87 -35.27 -3.43
C ALA A 27 -1.79 -35.83 -4.87
N GLY A 28 -1.75 -34.97 -5.88
CA GLY A 28 -1.73 -35.33 -7.29
C GLY A 28 -0.31 -35.62 -7.82
N ASP A 29 -0.24 -36.23 -8.99
CA ASP A 29 0.99 -36.36 -9.78
C ASP A 29 1.41 -35.01 -10.41
N GLU A 30 2.58 -34.98 -11.05
CA GLU A 30 3.15 -33.76 -11.65
C GLU A 30 2.21 -33.13 -12.70
N ASP A 31 1.52 -33.95 -13.51
CA ASP A 31 0.59 -33.49 -14.54
C ASP A 31 -0.67 -32.86 -13.93
N THR A 32 -1.19 -33.46 -12.86
CA THR A 32 -2.33 -32.94 -12.09
C THR A 32 -1.95 -31.65 -11.36
N ALA A 33 -0.77 -31.59 -10.75
CA ALA A 33 -0.28 -30.40 -10.07
C ALA A 33 -0.11 -29.22 -11.04
N GLN A 34 0.45 -29.46 -12.23
CA GLN A 34 0.61 -28.43 -13.26
C GLN A 34 -0.74 -27.92 -13.77
N SER A 35 -1.68 -28.82 -14.09
CA SER A 35 -3.00 -28.43 -14.59
C SER A 35 -3.85 -27.69 -13.55
N MET A 36 -3.70 -28.01 -12.27
CA MET A 36 -4.44 -27.36 -11.18
C MET A 36 -3.80 -26.07 -10.66
N SER A 37 -2.51 -25.83 -10.94
CA SER A 37 -1.81 -24.60 -10.52
C SER A 37 -2.47 -23.33 -11.07
N GLY A 38 -2.95 -23.35 -12.32
CA GLY A 38 -3.68 -22.24 -12.92
C GLY A 38 -5.01 -21.94 -12.22
N ASN A 39 -5.70 -22.97 -11.74
CA ASN A 39 -6.95 -22.82 -10.99
C ASN A 39 -6.70 -22.17 -9.63
N MET A 40 -5.58 -22.49 -8.97
CA MET A 40 -5.19 -21.83 -7.72
C MET A 40 -4.90 -20.34 -7.95
N LEU A 41 -4.25 -19.99 -9.05
CA LEU A 41 -3.97 -18.60 -9.42
C LEU A 41 -5.26 -17.82 -9.71
N LEU A 42 -6.22 -18.44 -10.39
CA LEU A 42 -7.54 -17.85 -10.65
C LEU A 42 -8.29 -17.54 -9.35
N ILE A 43 -8.26 -18.46 -8.36
CA ILE A 43 -8.87 -18.24 -7.04
C ILE A 43 -8.16 -17.08 -6.33
N ALA A 44 -6.83 -17.02 -6.37
CA ALA A 44 -6.06 -15.94 -5.78
C ALA A 44 -6.43 -14.58 -6.40
N TYR A 45 -6.55 -14.49 -7.72
CA TYR A 45 -6.99 -13.28 -8.41
C TYR A 45 -8.44 -12.91 -8.11
N ALA A 46 -9.33 -13.89 -7.99
CA ALA A 46 -10.72 -13.64 -7.59
C ALA A 46 -10.79 -13.04 -6.18
N VAL A 47 -10.05 -13.60 -5.22
CA VAL A 47 -9.97 -13.08 -3.84
C VAL A 47 -9.39 -11.66 -3.85
N LEU A 48 -8.28 -11.44 -4.55
CA LEU A 48 -7.65 -10.13 -4.67
C LEU A 48 -8.61 -9.09 -5.28
N GLY A 49 -9.33 -9.46 -6.34
CA GLY A 49 -10.34 -8.62 -6.98
C GLY A 49 -11.49 -8.25 -6.02
N ILE A 50 -12.00 -9.21 -5.26
CA ILE A 50 -13.04 -8.96 -4.26
C ILE A 50 -12.52 -8.01 -3.17
N VAL A 51 -11.31 -8.25 -2.66
CA VAL A 51 -10.71 -7.39 -1.62
C VAL A 51 -10.54 -5.97 -2.14
N LEU A 52 -9.97 -5.78 -3.34
CA LEU A 52 -9.81 -4.46 -3.95
C LEU A 52 -11.15 -3.75 -4.11
N LEU A 53 -12.17 -4.45 -4.63
CA LEU A 53 -13.50 -3.90 -4.82
C LEU A 53 -14.12 -3.46 -3.48
N LEU A 54 -14.00 -4.30 -2.44
CA LEU A 54 -14.51 -3.96 -1.12
C LEU A 54 -13.78 -2.78 -0.51
N VAL A 55 -12.45 -2.76 -0.58
CA VAL A 55 -11.64 -1.64 -0.08
C VAL A 55 -12.08 -0.35 -0.78
N LEU A 56 -12.20 -0.34 -2.10
CA LEU A 56 -12.66 0.83 -2.84
C LEU A 56 -14.06 1.27 -2.40
N LEU A 57 -15.02 0.34 -2.33
CA LEU A 57 -16.38 0.66 -1.89
C LEU A 57 -16.43 1.21 -0.45
N PHE A 58 -15.70 0.59 0.48
CA PHE A 58 -15.69 1.00 1.88
C PHE A 58 -14.94 2.31 2.09
N VAL A 59 -13.83 2.53 1.38
CA VAL A 59 -13.10 3.80 1.41
C VAL A 59 -13.99 4.92 0.87
N ILE A 60 -14.57 4.76 -0.31
CA ILE A 60 -15.46 5.77 -0.91
C ILE A 60 -16.64 6.05 0.03
N LYS A 61 -17.33 5.01 0.49
CA LYS A 61 -18.45 5.16 1.43
C LYS A 61 -18.01 5.84 2.73
N GLY A 62 -16.84 5.49 3.26
CA GLY A 62 -16.27 6.09 4.47
C GLY A 62 -15.93 7.57 4.29
N LEU A 63 -15.40 7.95 3.12
CA LEU A 63 -15.11 9.34 2.77
C LEU A 63 -16.36 10.20 2.74
N PHE A 64 -17.44 9.71 2.12
CA PHE A 64 -18.72 10.43 2.04
C PHE A 64 -19.52 10.44 3.34
N ALA A 65 -19.38 9.42 4.19
CA ALA A 65 -20.03 9.35 5.49
C ALA A 65 -19.31 10.19 6.57
N GLY A 66 -18.03 10.48 6.37
CA GLY A 66 -17.21 11.25 7.30
C GLY A 66 -17.16 12.75 6.97
N ASP A 67 -16.29 13.46 7.70
CA ASP A 67 -15.98 14.86 7.39
C ASP A 67 -15.03 14.94 6.19
N ILE A 68 -15.64 15.06 5.00
CA ILE A 68 -14.90 15.09 3.73
C ILE A 68 -13.91 16.26 3.68
N LYS A 69 -14.23 17.40 4.33
CA LYS A 69 -13.36 18.57 4.37
C LYS A 69 -12.09 18.27 5.15
N LYS A 70 -12.24 17.65 6.33
CA LYS A 70 -11.08 17.25 7.13
C LYS A 70 -10.23 16.20 6.42
N THR A 71 -10.87 15.23 5.76
CA THR A 71 -10.13 14.24 4.98
C THR A 71 -9.38 14.88 3.82
N LEU A 72 -10.03 15.72 3.01
CA LEU A 72 -9.37 16.46 1.93
C LEU A 72 -8.22 17.33 2.44
N MET A 73 -8.38 17.97 3.59
CA MET A 73 -7.33 18.79 4.18
C MET A 73 -6.12 17.94 4.58
N THR A 74 -6.33 16.78 5.19
CA THR A 74 -5.23 15.86 5.55
C THR A 74 -4.53 15.27 4.31
N VAL A 75 -5.30 14.82 3.31
CA VAL A 75 -4.77 14.27 2.07
C VAL A 75 -4.06 15.36 1.27
N GLY A 76 -4.63 16.56 1.21
CA GLY A 76 -4.04 17.73 0.55
C GLY A 76 -2.74 18.18 1.22
N ALA A 77 -2.69 18.20 2.55
CA ALA A 77 -1.46 18.48 3.28
C ALA A 77 -0.36 17.44 3.01
N PHE A 78 -0.72 16.15 2.99
CA PHE A 78 0.21 15.08 2.64
C PHE A 78 0.69 15.20 1.19
N ALA A 79 -0.22 15.46 0.24
CA ALA A 79 0.13 15.68 -1.16
C ALA A 79 1.01 16.91 -1.36
N ALA A 80 0.77 18.00 -0.60
CA ALA A 80 1.62 19.18 -0.63
C ALA A 80 3.05 18.86 -0.19
N VAL A 81 3.23 18.02 0.84
CA VAL A 81 4.56 17.54 1.23
C VAL A 81 5.20 16.77 0.08
N LEU A 82 4.50 15.82 -0.54
CA LEU A 82 5.04 15.07 -1.68
C LEU A 82 5.45 15.96 -2.86
N ILE A 83 4.63 16.97 -3.18
CA ILE A 83 4.92 17.92 -4.26
C ILE A 83 6.16 18.75 -3.91
N ILE A 84 6.24 19.29 -2.70
CA ILE A 84 7.41 20.05 -2.24
C ILE A 84 8.66 19.18 -2.31
N SER A 85 8.59 17.95 -1.78
CA SER A 85 9.69 16.99 -1.81
C SER A 85 10.14 16.63 -3.22
N TYR A 86 9.20 16.50 -4.16
CA TYR A 86 9.53 16.24 -5.56
C TYR A 86 10.16 17.45 -6.27
N VAL A 87 9.72 18.67 -5.95
CA VAL A 87 10.26 19.91 -6.52
C VAL A 87 11.67 20.18 -6.03
N ILE A 88 11.95 19.98 -4.74
CA ILE A 88 13.29 20.19 -4.17
C ILE A 88 14.26 19.05 -4.49
N SER A 89 13.75 17.86 -4.82
CA SER A 89 14.61 16.74 -5.19
C SER A 89 15.21 16.95 -6.57
N SER A 90 16.53 16.73 -6.66
CA SER A 90 17.26 16.64 -7.91
C SER A 90 17.76 15.21 -8.12
N GLY A 91 17.78 14.77 -9.38
CA GLY A 91 18.26 13.45 -9.78
C GLY A 91 19.74 13.43 -10.17
N SER A 92 20.33 14.61 -10.34
CA SER A 92 21.71 14.81 -10.81
C SER A 92 22.71 15.09 -9.68
N ASP A 93 22.24 15.15 -8.43
CA ASP A 93 23.09 15.45 -7.27
C ASP A 93 24.00 14.29 -6.88
N LEU A 94 23.72 13.08 -7.41
CA LEU A 94 24.47 11.86 -7.16
C LEU A 94 25.08 11.36 -8.48
N ASP A 95 26.38 11.04 -8.46
CA ASP A 95 27.01 10.34 -9.58
C ASP A 95 26.40 8.93 -9.71
N LEU A 96 25.76 8.69 -10.85
CA LEU A 96 25.05 7.43 -11.14
C LEU A 96 25.98 6.38 -11.75
N GLN A 97 27.18 6.75 -12.22
CA GLN A 97 28.14 5.82 -12.83
C GLN A 97 28.44 4.59 -11.96
N PRO A 98 28.68 4.71 -10.63
CA PRO A 98 28.96 3.54 -9.79
C PRO A 98 27.79 2.55 -9.65
N PHE A 99 26.56 2.98 -9.93
CA PHE A 99 25.37 2.13 -9.90
C PHE A 99 25.16 1.46 -11.25
N VAL A 100 25.36 2.21 -12.34
CA VAL A 100 25.31 1.70 -13.71
C VAL A 100 26.41 0.64 -13.93
N ASP A 101 27.62 0.88 -13.42
CA ASP A 101 28.75 -0.06 -13.49
C ASP A 101 28.49 -1.38 -12.72
N LYS A 102 27.61 -1.34 -11.72
CA LYS A 102 27.14 -2.53 -10.98
C LYS A 102 25.97 -3.24 -11.65
N GLY A 103 25.58 -2.80 -12.86
CA GLY A 103 24.48 -3.35 -13.63
C GLY A 103 23.09 -2.87 -13.20
N ALA A 104 22.99 -1.79 -12.42
CA ALA A 104 21.71 -1.21 -12.05
C ALA A 104 21.27 -0.17 -13.09
N ASP A 105 20.06 -0.34 -13.63
CA ASP A 105 19.46 0.60 -14.59
C ASP A 105 18.87 1.81 -13.85
N VAL A 106 19.77 2.68 -13.36
CA VAL A 106 19.41 3.87 -12.59
C VAL A 106 19.49 5.10 -13.48
N THR A 107 18.32 5.61 -13.85
CA THR A 107 18.19 6.88 -14.57
C THR A 107 18.13 8.06 -13.60
N GLU A 108 18.41 9.27 -14.10
CA GLU A 108 18.21 10.52 -13.34
C GLU A 108 16.76 10.66 -12.83
N ALA A 109 15.78 10.20 -13.59
CA ALA A 109 14.37 10.21 -13.18
C ALA A 109 14.12 9.26 -12.00
N THR A 110 14.72 8.07 -12.02
CA THR A 110 14.66 7.13 -10.88
C THR A 110 15.33 7.74 -9.65
N SER A 111 16.52 8.32 -9.81
CA SER A 111 17.26 9.01 -8.75
C SER A 111 16.43 10.15 -8.13
N LYS A 112 15.81 10.99 -8.97
CA LYS A 112 14.93 12.08 -8.51
C LYS A 112 13.72 11.58 -7.74
N ASN A 113 13.08 10.49 -8.18
CA ASN A 113 11.93 9.92 -7.46
C ASN A 113 12.32 9.36 -6.10
N VAL A 114 13.48 8.72 -6.00
CA VAL A 114 14.03 8.21 -4.72
C VAL A 114 14.38 9.37 -3.80
N GLY A 115 15.07 10.40 -4.31
CA GLY A 115 15.37 11.61 -3.55
C GLY A 115 14.11 12.31 -3.04
N ALA A 116 13.07 12.42 -3.87
CA ALA A 116 11.77 12.96 -3.48
C ALA A 116 11.14 12.15 -2.35
N GLY A 117 11.23 10.82 -2.41
CA GLY A 117 10.77 9.92 -1.34
C GLY A 117 11.52 10.15 -0.03
N LEU A 118 12.84 10.33 -0.08
CA LEU A 118 13.67 10.62 1.09
C LEU A 118 13.33 11.99 1.69
N TYR A 119 13.22 13.04 0.88
CA TYR A 119 12.79 14.36 1.35
C TYR A 119 11.41 14.33 2.01
N ALA A 120 10.46 13.61 1.41
CA ALA A 120 9.12 13.46 1.99
C ALA A 120 9.19 12.74 3.34
N PHE A 121 9.97 11.68 3.42
CA PHE A 121 10.20 10.96 4.67
C PHE A 121 10.81 11.86 5.75
N TYR A 122 11.86 12.62 5.43
CA TYR A 122 12.52 13.51 6.40
C TYR A 122 11.60 14.63 6.90
N ILE A 123 10.83 15.25 6.01
CA ILE A 123 9.86 16.29 6.39
C ILE A 123 8.80 15.70 7.32
N LEU A 124 8.19 14.57 6.95
CA LEU A 124 7.16 13.93 7.76
C LEU A 124 7.71 13.41 9.09
N ALA A 125 8.92 12.88 9.11
CA ALA A 125 9.59 12.44 10.33
C ALA A 125 9.84 13.62 11.28
N ALA A 126 10.34 14.75 10.77
CA ALA A 126 10.54 15.96 11.58
C ALA A 126 9.22 16.48 12.15
N VAL A 127 8.15 16.54 11.34
CA VAL A 127 6.81 16.93 11.80
C VAL A 127 6.27 15.97 12.85
N ALA A 128 6.46 14.66 12.67
CA ALA A 128 6.00 13.65 13.61
C ALA A 128 6.72 13.78 14.96
N ILE A 129 8.05 13.85 14.95
CA ILE A 129 8.87 14.03 16.16
C ILE A 129 8.47 15.33 16.87
N GLY A 130 8.39 16.45 16.14
CA GLY A 130 7.98 17.74 16.70
C GLY A 130 6.58 17.70 17.33
N SER A 131 5.63 17.05 16.66
CA SER A 131 4.26 16.88 17.17
C SER A 131 4.22 16.03 18.44
N MET A 132 5.02 14.96 18.52
CA MET A 132 5.12 14.12 19.71
C MET A 132 5.77 14.85 20.88
N LEU A 133 6.85 15.60 20.65
CA LEU A 133 7.51 16.40 21.67
C LEU A 133 6.59 17.50 22.20
N PHE A 134 5.90 18.23 21.31
CA PHE A 134 4.93 19.25 21.71
C PHE A 134 3.75 18.64 22.48
N GLY A 135 3.19 17.53 22.00
CA GLY A 135 2.12 16.82 22.68
C GLY A 135 2.53 16.30 24.07
N GLY A 136 3.75 15.77 24.18
CA GLY A 136 4.34 15.32 25.44
C GLY A 136 4.58 16.48 26.42
N ALA A 137 5.21 17.55 25.96
CA ALA A 137 5.48 18.75 26.77
C ALA A 137 4.18 19.39 27.25
N LYS A 138 3.19 19.58 26.36
CA LYS A 138 1.89 20.15 26.74
C LYS A 138 1.20 19.32 27.82
N LYS A 139 1.29 17.98 27.76
CA LYS A 139 0.71 17.09 28.77
C LYS A 139 1.41 17.20 30.13
N MET A 140 2.70 17.54 30.15
CA MET A 140 3.46 17.79 31.38
C MET A 140 3.15 19.17 31.99
N PHE A 141 3.02 20.21 31.15
CA PHE A 141 2.76 21.58 31.60
C PHE A 141 1.28 21.87 31.90
N ASN A 142 0.36 21.08 31.35
CA ASN A 142 -1.08 21.28 31.52
C ASN A 142 -1.68 20.32 32.58
N LYS A 143 -0.86 19.96 33.58
CA LYS A 143 -1.33 19.53 34.90
C LYS A 143 -1.59 20.74 35.77
#